data_AF-G2GZA1-F1
#
_entry.id   AF-G2GZA1-F1
#
_cell.length_a   1.000
_cell.length_b   1.000
_cell.length_c   1.000
_cell.angle_alpha   90.00
_cell.angle_beta   90.00
_cell.angle_gamma   90.00
#
_symmetry.space_group_name_H-M   'P 1'
#
loop_
_entity.id
_entity.type
_entity.pdbx_description
1 polymer ?
#
loop_
_entity_poly.entity_id
_entity_poly.type
_entity_poly.pdbx_seq_one_letter_code
_entity_poly.pdbx_strand_id
1 'polypeptide(L)' 'MEVSLKQWNENQPHPRCMEQVRRWVRSGVIQPPPRLDGREYLVQADTVKIDLTTPASYAKKRLMEKLYHGT' A
#
# COMPACT_ATOMS: atom_id res chain seq x y z
N MET A 1 -15.12 7.85 11.27
CA MET A 1 -14.51 7.22 12.47
C MET A 1 -13.07 6.88 12.12
N GLU A 2 -12.10 7.25 12.97
CA GLU A 2 -10.67 6.94 12.77
C GLU A 2 -10.26 5.77 13.69
N VAL A 3 -9.40 4.89 13.18
CA VAL A 3 -8.84 3.74 13.90
C VAL A 3 -7.32 3.79 13.80
N SER A 4 -6.61 3.14 14.74
CA SER A 4 -5.16 3.04 14.64
C SER A 4 -4.75 2.18 13.45
N LEU A 5 -3.58 2.46 12.86
CA LEU A 5 -3.01 1.65 11.77
C LEU A 5 -2.84 0.18 12.16
N LYS A 6 -2.60 -0.10 13.45
CA LYS A 6 -2.52 -1.46 13.98
C LYS A 6 -3.89 -2.14 13.93
N GLN A 7 -4.93 -1.49 14.43
CA GLN A 7 -6.29 -2.01 14.42
C GLN A 7 -6.79 -2.23 12.98
N TRP A 8 -6.53 -1.28 12.08
CA TRP A 8 -6.86 -1.40 10.66
C TRP A 8 -6.21 -2.63 10.02
N ASN A 9 -4.94 -2.91 10.36
CA ASN A 9 -4.21 -4.08 9.87
C ASN A 9 -4.75 -5.40 10.42
N GLU A 10 -5.14 -5.44 11.69
CA GLU A 10 -5.76 -6.62 12.33
C GLU A 10 -7.12 -6.96 11.72
N ASN A 11 -7.84 -5.94 11.24
CA ASN A 11 -9.12 -6.12 10.55
C ASN A 11 -8.98 -6.52 9.07
N GLN A 12 -7.76 -6.57 8.51
CA GLN A 12 -7.56 -7.02 7.14
C GLN A 12 -7.75 -8.54 7.05
N PRO A 13 -8.17 -9.07 5.88
CA PRO A 13 -8.29 -10.52 5.67
C PRO A 13 -6.98 -11.27 5.93
N HIS A 14 -5.85 -10.60 5.75
CA HIS A 14 -4.53 -11.16 6.04
C HIS A 14 -3.63 -10.08 6.66
N PRO A 15 -3.60 -9.97 8.00
CA PRO A 15 -2.75 -9.02 8.70
C PRO A 15 -1.27 -9.22 8.33
N ARG A 16 -0.54 -8.11 8.16
CA ARG A 16 0.90 -8.13 7.89
C ARG A 16 1.70 -7.57 9.07
N CYS A 17 3.02 -7.71 9.03
CA CYS A 17 3.87 -7.08 10.03
C CYS A 17 3.75 -5.55 9.95
N MET A 18 3.82 -4.87 11.10
CA MET A 18 3.61 -3.42 11.15
C MET A 18 4.61 -2.62 10.32
N GLU A 19 5.82 -3.13 10.10
CA GLU A 19 6.79 -2.44 9.24
C GLU A 19 6.38 -2.47 7.77
N GLN A 20 5.82 -3.58 7.30
CA GLN A 20 5.27 -3.66 5.94
C GLN A 20 4.09 -2.68 5.77
N VAL A 21 3.22 -2.59 6.77
CA VAL A 21 2.08 -1.66 6.76
C VAL A 21 2.56 -0.20 6.78
N ARG A 22 3.56 0.14 7.60
CA ARG A 22 4.20 1.47 7.57
C ARG A 22 4.84 1.78 6.23
N ARG A 23 5.45 0.79 5.57
CA ARG A 23 5.97 0.95 4.21
C ARG A 23 4.85 1.28 3.21
N TRP A 24 3.69 0.65 3.32
CA TRP A 24 2.53 0.99 2.49
C TRP A 24 2.07 2.43 2.68
N VAL A 25 2.02 2.92 3.92
CA VAL A 25 1.73 4.34 4.20
C VAL A 25 2.74 5.26 3.51
N ARG A 26 4.05 5.00 3.68
CA ARG A 26 5.11 5.78 3.02
C ARG A 26 5.06 5.72 1.49
N SER A 27 4.59 4.61 0.93
CA SER A 27 4.43 4.41 -0.51
C SER A 27 3.11 4.92 -1.07
N GLY A 28 2.20 5.46 -0.26
CA GLY A 28 0.89 5.95 -0.72
C GLY A 28 -0.08 4.84 -1.14
N VAL A 29 0.13 3.62 -0.66
CA VAL A 29 -0.67 2.41 -0.97
C VAL A 29 -2.00 2.39 -0.21
N ILE A 30 -2.16 3.21 0.82
CA ILE A 30 -3.34 3.23 1.69
C ILE A 30 -4.10 4.54 1.42
N GLN A 31 -5.37 4.44 1.01
CA GLN A 31 -6.22 5.59 0.67
C GLN A 31 -7.60 5.55 1.36
N PRO A 32 -8.07 6.66 1.97
CA PRO A 32 -7.39 7.96 2.03
C PRO A 32 -6.10 7.92 2.88
N PRO A 33 -5.14 8.83 2.62
CA PRO A 33 -3.85 8.83 3.29
C PRO A 33 -4.01 8.91 4.81
N PRO A 34 -3.35 8.03 5.58
CA PRO A 34 -3.40 8.09 7.04
C PRO A 34 -2.80 9.38 7.58
N ARG A 35 -3.39 9.91 8.64
CA ARG A 35 -2.87 11.07 9.36
C ARG A 35 -1.87 10.62 10.41
N LEU A 36 -0.68 11.24 10.46
CA LEU A 36 0.27 11.01 11.54
C LEU A 36 -0.14 11.86 12.75
N ASP A 37 -0.46 11.21 13.87
CA ASP A 37 -0.88 11.82 15.14
C ASP A 37 0.20 11.53 16.20
N GLY A 38 1.17 12.44 16.31
CA GLY A 38 2.33 12.28 17.17
C GLY A 38 3.18 11.05 16.80
N ARG A 39 2.92 9.91 17.45
CA ARG A 39 3.69 8.66 17.29
C ARG A 39 2.99 7.61 16.42
N GLU A 40 1.69 7.74 16.19
CA GLU A 40 0.91 6.71 15.49
C GLU A 40 0.16 7.25 14.28
N TYR A 41 -0.18 6.35 13.36
CA TYR A 41 -0.99 6.68 12.20
C TYR A 41 -2.46 6.38 12.51
N LEU A 42 -3.31 7.37 12.24
CA LEU A 42 -4.75 7.27 12.28
C LEU A 42 -5.29 7.09 10.87
N VAL A 43 -6.15 6.09 10.73
CA VAL A 43 -6.69 5.60 9.46
C VAL A 43 -8.20 5.75 9.50
N GLN A 44 -8.81 6.26 8.43
CA GLN A 44 -10.26 6.35 8.36
C GLN A 44 -10.86 4.94 8.19
N ALA A 45 -12.04 4.69 8.76
CA ALA A 45 -12.65 3.36 8.74
C ALA A 45 -12.95 2.83 7.32
N ASP A 46 -13.15 3.72 6.35
CA ASP A 46 -13.37 3.46 4.93
C ASP A 46 -12.07 3.33 4.11
N THR A 47 -10.92 3.34 4.78
CA THR A 47 -9.62 3.27 4.11
C THR A 47 -9.38 1.91 3.48
N VAL A 48 -9.03 1.95 2.20
CA VAL A 48 -8.69 0.81 1.37
C VAL A 48 -7.21 0.79 1.01
N LYS A 49 -6.67 -0.41 0.88
CA LYS A 49 -5.36 -0.63 0.28
C LYS A 49 -5.52 -0.66 -1.24
N ILE A 50 -4.84 0.26 -1.93
CA ILE A 50 -4.74 0.27 -3.39
C ILE A 50 -3.54 -0.54 -3.85
N ASP A 51 -3.75 -1.45 -4.81
CA ASP A 51 -2.66 -2.23 -5.37
C ASP A 51 -1.92 -1.39 -6.43
N LEU A 52 -0.81 -0.75 -6.03
CA LEU A 52 0.12 -0.06 -6.94
C LEU A 52 0.83 -1.03 -7.92
N THR A 53 0.64 -2.33 -7.75
CA THR A 53 1.14 -3.41 -8.62
C THR A 53 0.15 -3.81 -9.72
N THR A 54 -0.92 -3.04 -9.96
CA THR A 54 -1.74 -3.28 -11.16
C THR A 54 -0.84 -3.30 -12.40
N PRO A 55 -0.98 -4.30 -13.29
CA PRO A 55 0.07 -4.80 -14.16
C PRO A 55 0.57 -3.82 -15.23
N ALA A 56 -0.01 -2.63 -15.37
CA ALA A 56 0.43 -1.65 -16.36
C ALA A 56 1.89 -1.20 -16.14
N SER A 57 2.36 -1.04 -14.90
CA SER A 57 3.73 -0.56 -14.64
C SER A 57 4.79 -1.67 -14.79
N TYR A 58 4.51 -2.87 -14.27
CA TYR A 58 5.42 -4.02 -14.35
C TYR A 58 5.39 -4.70 -15.73
N ALA A 59 4.23 -4.82 -16.38
CA ALA A 59 4.16 -5.35 -17.75
C ALA A 59 4.83 -4.41 -18.74
N LYS A 60 4.72 -3.08 -18.56
CA LYS A 60 5.45 -2.11 -19.39
C LYS A 60 6.96 -2.27 -19.21
N LYS A 61 7.45 -2.46 -17.98
CA LYS A 61 8.88 -2.70 -17.73
C LYS A 61 9.38 -3.98 -18.43
N ARG A 62 8.65 -5.08 -18.30
CA ARG A 62 8.98 -6.38 -18.93
C ARG A 62 8.86 -6.36 -20.46
N LEU A 63 7.87 -5.65 -21.01
CA LEU A 63 7.71 -5.49 -22.46
C LEU A 63 8.84 -4.64 -23.06
N MET A 64 9.22 -3.55 -22.38
CA MET A 64 10.34 -2.70 -22.80
C MET A 64 11.67 -3.46 -22.76
N GLU A 65 11.91 -4.27 -21.73
CA GLU A 65 13.09 -5.16 -21.66
C GLU A 65 13.12 -6.17 -22.82
N LYS A 66 11.97 -6.75 -23.19
CA LYS A 66 11.87 -7.67 -24.34
C LYS A 66 12.12 -7.00 -25.69
N LEU A 67 11.56 -5.80 -25.89
CA LEU A 67 11.74 -5.05 -27.15
C LEU A 67 13.18 -4.56 -27.33
N TYR A 68 13.87 -4.23 -26.23
CA TYR A 68 15.27 -3.78 -26.26
C TYR A 68 16.26 -4.93 -26.47
N HIS A 69 15.97 -6.11 -25.92
CA HIS A 69 16.87 -7.27 -26.00
C HIS A 69 16.57 -8.28 -27.12
N GLY A 70 15.56 -8.02 -27.96
CA GLY A 70 15.37 -8.65 -29.27
C GLY A 70 15.76 -10.14 -29.37
N THR A 71 15.03 -11.01 -28.69
CA THR A 71 15.00 -12.46 -28.96
C THR A 71 13.64 -12.87 -29.47
#